data_AF-W9VBD9-F1
#
_entry.id   AF-W9VBD9-F1
#
_cell.length_a   1.000
_cell.length_b   1.000
_cell.length_c   1.000
_cell.angle_alpha   90.00
_cell.angle_beta   90.00
_cell.angle_gamma   90.00
#
_symmetry.space_group_name_H-M   'P 1'
#
loop_
_entity.id
_entity.type
_entity.pdbx_description
1 polymer ?
#
loop_
_entity_poly.entity_id
_entity_poly.type
_entity_poly.pdbx_seq_one_letter_code
_entity_poly.pdbx_strand_id
1 'polypeptide(L)'
;MQSANIPGRIKLARKMAGFRTQASLLARIPGWKSSRLGNYEAGISTPSADDMLLIAEATGVSACWLMFGQGPIRPNERDLQAVRHQNLTHAMDGIEEDRERLDETVKRLRISRKRLREHLDNPFLPITDELARRLERLLGTRPGWLDEQHVERDPLFLSFPEEMRELMMIYSELPAAQRPVLMATVRALKDSLQSA
;
A
#
# COMPACT_ATOMS: atom_id res chain seq x y z
N MET A 1 14.82 -2.34 6.23
CA MET A 1 13.44 -2.63 5.80
C MET A 1 12.45 -2.58 6.99
N GLN A 2 11.73 -1.48 7.20
CA GLN A 2 10.49 -1.47 8.01
C GLN A 2 9.48 -0.58 7.28
N SER A 3 8.53 -1.19 6.58
CA SER A 3 7.21 -0.58 6.43
C SER A 3 6.78 -0.18 7.85
N ALA A 4 6.49 1.11 8.09
CA ALA A 4 6.30 1.67 9.43
C ALA A 4 5.61 0.65 10.36
N ASN A 5 6.21 0.32 11.51
CA ASN A 5 5.65 -0.67 12.44
C ASN A 5 4.14 -0.40 12.73
N ILE A 6 3.42 -1.38 13.29
CA ILE A 6 1.97 -1.24 13.59
C ILE A 6 1.63 0.12 14.24
N PRO A 7 2.35 0.59 15.28
CA PRO A 7 2.14 1.92 15.87
C PRO A 7 2.23 3.07 14.86
N GLY A 8 3.26 3.05 14.02
CA GLY A 8 3.46 4.02 12.95
C GLY A 8 2.32 4.02 11.93
N ARG A 9 1.85 2.85 11.50
CA ARG A 9 0.72 2.72 10.57
C ARG A 9 -0.60 3.23 11.16
N ILE A 10 -0.88 2.98 12.44
CA ILE A 10 -2.08 3.51 13.11
C ILE A 10 -2.04 5.04 13.15
N LYS A 11 -0.91 5.63 13.58
CA LYS A 11 -0.73 7.08 13.63
C LYS A 11 -0.87 7.73 12.26
N LEU A 12 -0.38 7.05 11.24
CA LEU A 12 -0.45 7.48 9.86
C LEU A 12 -1.90 7.41 9.34
N ALA A 13 -2.58 6.27 9.50
CA ALA A 13 -3.99 6.07 9.15
C ALA A 13 -4.89 7.14 9.75
N ARG A 14 -4.67 7.46 11.03
CA ARG A 14 -5.38 8.53 11.71
C ARG A 14 -5.22 9.88 11.01
N LYS A 15 -3.99 10.28 10.73
CA LYS A 15 -3.69 11.57 10.09
C LYS A 15 -4.33 11.67 8.70
N MET A 16 -4.33 10.57 7.94
CA MET A 16 -4.95 10.52 6.60
C MET A 16 -6.45 10.77 6.64
N ALA A 17 -7.14 10.18 7.62
CA ALA A 17 -8.57 10.33 7.79
C ALA A 17 -8.96 11.73 8.31
N GLY A 18 -8.00 12.67 8.39
CA GLY A 18 -8.21 14.05 8.81
C GLY A 18 -8.19 14.24 10.33
N PHE A 19 -7.94 13.20 11.11
CA PHE A 19 -7.94 13.25 12.57
C PHE A 19 -6.62 13.82 13.10
N ARG A 20 -6.61 15.12 13.40
CA ARG A 20 -5.43 15.84 13.92
C ARG A 20 -4.95 15.31 15.27
N THR A 21 -5.87 14.83 16.11
CA THR A 21 -5.58 14.33 17.47
C THR A 21 -6.06 12.89 17.66
N GLN A 22 -5.45 12.15 18.60
CA GLN A 22 -5.93 10.82 18.98
C GLN A 22 -7.38 10.86 19.46
N ALA A 23 -7.76 11.90 20.22
CA ALA A 23 -9.13 12.11 20.67
C ALA A 23 -10.14 12.19 19.50
N SER A 24 -9.76 12.80 18.37
CA SER A 24 -10.66 12.92 17.22
C SER A 24 -10.94 11.59 16.51
N LEU A 25 -9.97 10.66 16.48
CA LEU A 25 -10.20 9.30 16.00
C LEU A 25 -10.97 8.47 17.04
N LEU A 26 -10.61 8.60 18.32
CA LEU A 26 -11.30 7.91 19.41
C LEU A 26 -12.81 8.22 19.43
N ALA A 27 -13.20 9.45 19.12
CA ALA A 27 -14.61 9.83 19.00
C ALA A 27 -15.39 9.04 17.93
N ARG A 28 -14.69 8.37 16.99
CA ARG A 28 -15.29 7.48 15.99
C ARG A 28 -15.35 6.02 16.44
N ILE A 29 -14.68 5.65 17.53
CA ILE A 29 -14.60 4.28 18.04
C ILE A 29 -15.24 4.23 19.43
N PRO A 30 -16.56 3.94 19.52
CA PRO A 30 -17.26 3.95 20.80
C PRO A 30 -16.74 2.88 21.76
N GLY A 31 -16.79 3.17 23.06
CA GLY A 31 -16.41 2.22 24.13
C GLY A 31 -14.92 2.15 24.47
N TRP A 32 -14.05 2.85 23.73
CA TRP A 32 -12.62 2.90 24.04
C TRP A 32 -12.28 3.99 25.05
N LYS A 33 -11.34 3.67 25.96
CA LYS A 33 -10.71 4.67 26.83
C LYS A 33 -9.66 5.48 26.05
N SER A 34 -9.45 6.74 26.43
CA SER A 34 -8.48 7.64 25.80
C SER A 34 -7.05 7.10 25.75
N SER A 35 -6.64 6.37 26.79
CA SER A 35 -5.31 5.76 26.87
C SER A 35 -5.09 4.64 25.85
N ARG A 36 -6.14 3.97 25.39
CA ARG A 36 -6.02 2.78 24.53
C ARG A 36 -5.34 3.13 23.19
N LEU A 37 -5.90 4.10 22.46
CA LEU A 37 -5.34 4.53 21.18
C LEU A 37 -3.94 5.15 21.36
N GLY A 38 -3.72 5.88 22.46
CA GLY A 38 -2.41 6.43 22.80
C GLY A 38 -1.34 5.34 22.98
N ASN A 39 -1.68 4.27 23.70
CA ASN A 39 -0.79 3.14 23.91
C ASN A 39 -0.48 2.39 22.61
N TYR A 40 -1.45 2.24 21.70
CA TYR A 40 -1.22 1.64 20.39
C TYR A 40 -0.26 2.49 19.53
N GLU A 41 -0.48 3.80 19.42
CA GLU A 41 0.40 4.67 18.63
C GLU A 41 1.81 4.83 19.24
N ALA A 42 1.93 4.63 20.56
CA ALA A 42 3.21 4.64 21.26
C ALA A 42 3.93 3.28 21.21
N GLY A 43 3.27 2.21 20.74
CA GLY A 43 3.80 0.85 20.77
C GLY A 43 3.90 0.24 22.17
N ILE A 44 3.19 0.80 23.15
CA ILE A 44 3.13 0.31 24.54
C ILE A 44 2.29 -0.97 24.61
N SER A 45 1.24 -1.07 23.80
CA SER A 45 0.38 -2.26 23.73
C SER A 45 0.15 -2.68 22.28
N THR A 46 -0.05 -3.98 22.07
CA THR A 46 -0.39 -4.55 20.76
C THR A 46 -1.90 -4.52 20.56
N PRO A 47 -2.41 -3.96 19.45
CA PRO A 47 -3.84 -4.02 19.11
C PRO A 47 -4.30 -5.46 18.87
N SER A 48 -5.54 -5.78 19.27
CA SER A 48 -6.19 -7.03 18.86
C SER A 48 -6.65 -6.95 17.39
N ALA A 49 -6.99 -8.10 16.79
CA ALA A 49 -7.55 -8.12 15.43
C ALA A 49 -8.84 -7.29 15.33
N ASP A 50 -9.74 -7.39 16.33
CA ASP A 50 -10.97 -6.60 16.38
C ASP A 50 -10.69 -5.10 16.51
N ASP A 51 -9.71 -4.72 17.33
CA ASP A 51 -9.32 -3.30 17.45
C ASP A 51 -8.76 -2.77 16.12
N MET A 52 -8.04 -3.59 15.36
CA MET A 52 -7.52 -3.22 14.05
C MET A 52 -8.63 -3.03 13.01
N LEU A 53 -9.68 -3.86 13.06
CA LEU A 53 -10.86 -3.70 12.21
C LEU A 53 -11.59 -2.39 12.51
N LEU A 54 -11.76 -2.05 13.79
CA LEU A 54 -12.38 -0.79 14.20
C LEU A 54 -11.57 0.44 13.75
N ILE A 55 -10.24 0.39 13.88
CA ILE A 55 -9.37 1.47 13.39
C ILE A 55 -9.46 1.57 11.86
N ALA A 56 -9.41 0.44 11.15
CA ALA A 56 -9.49 0.39 9.70
C ALA A 56 -10.80 1.01 9.19
N GLU A 57 -11.93 0.62 9.79
CA GLU A 57 -13.25 1.18 9.48
C GLU A 57 -13.30 2.69 9.75
N ALA A 58 -12.88 3.12 10.95
CA ALA A 58 -12.92 4.54 11.32
C ALA A 58 -12.00 5.43 10.48
N THR A 59 -10.95 4.87 9.87
CA THR A 59 -9.97 5.61 9.06
C THR A 59 -10.11 5.38 7.55
N GLY A 60 -10.96 4.44 7.13
CA GLY A 60 -11.18 4.09 5.71
C GLY A 60 -9.99 3.38 5.05
N VAL A 61 -9.08 2.80 5.84
CA VAL A 61 -7.91 2.06 5.32
C VAL A 61 -8.16 0.55 5.36
N SER A 62 -7.31 -0.22 4.67
CA SER A 62 -7.31 -1.67 4.71
C SER A 62 -6.76 -2.18 6.04
N ALA A 63 -7.49 -3.10 6.68
CA ALA A 63 -7.00 -3.78 7.88
C ALA A 63 -5.74 -4.61 7.62
N CYS A 64 -5.62 -5.21 6.43
CA CYS A 64 -4.43 -5.95 6.01
C CYS A 64 -3.21 -5.04 5.94
N TRP A 65 -3.36 -3.86 5.34
CA TRP A 65 -2.28 -2.87 5.31
C TRP A 65 -1.95 -2.37 6.72
N LEU A 66 -2.96 -2.06 7.54
CA LEU A 66 -2.74 -1.58 8.90
C LEU A 66 -1.94 -2.60 9.74
N MET A 67 -2.27 -3.88 9.62
CA MET A 67 -1.68 -4.95 10.42
C MET A 67 -0.33 -5.44 9.89
N PHE A 68 -0.18 -5.61 8.57
CA PHE A 68 0.99 -6.25 7.97
C PHE A 68 1.83 -5.30 7.12
N GLY A 69 1.31 -4.12 6.77
CA GLY A 69 1.95 -3.21 5.80
C GLY A 69 1.89 -3.76 4.38
N GLN A 70 0.96 -4.66 4.08
CA GLN A 70 0.81 -5.36 2.81
C GLN A 70 -0.52 -5.00 2.13
N GLY A 71 -0.55 -5.13 0.80
CA GLY A 71 -1.71 -4.80 -0.01
C GLY A 71 -2.03 -3.29 -0.09
N PRO A 72 -3.16 -2.93 -0.71
CA PRO A 72 -3.53 -1.54 -0.92
C PRO A 72 -3.91 -0.87 0.40
N ILE A 73 -3.52 0.40 0.54
CA ILE A 73 -3.83 1.22 1.71
C ILE A 73 -5.34 1.42 1.86
N ARG A 74 -6.06 1.63 0.77
CA ARG A 74 -7.52 1.75 0.75
C ARG A 74 -8.12 0.52 0.07
N PRO A 75 -9.17 -0.10 0.62
CA PRO A 75 -9.72 -1.34 0.08
C PRO A 75 -10.39 -1.17 -1.30
N ASN A 76 -10.94 0.02 -1.60
CA ASN A 76 -11.80 0.23 -2.77
C ASN A 76 -11.27 1.24 -3.80
N GLU A 77 -10.14 1.91 -3.52
CA GLU A 77 -9.59 2.94 -4.41
C GLU A 77 -8.19 2.55 -4.87
N ARG A 78 -8.02 2.50 -6.19
CA ARG A 78 -6.70 2.51 -6.83
C ARG A 78 -6.12 3.92 -6.72
N ASP A 79 -5.72 4.29 -5.51
CA ASP A 79 -5.09 5.57 -5.26
C ASP A 79 -3.71 5.57 -5.94
N LEU A 80 -3.57 6.37 -7.00
CA LEU A 80 -2.32 6.55 -7.75
C LEU A 80 -1.16 6.88 -6.81
N GLN A 81 -1.40 7.64 -5.73
CA GLN A 81 -0.36 7.97 -4.76
C GLN A 81 0.06 6.76 -3.93
N ALA A 82 -0.88 5.89 -3.57
CA ALA A 82 -0.56 4.65 -2.88
C ALA A 82 0.27 3.70 -3.76
N VAL A 83 -0.07 3.60 -5.05
CA VAL A 83 0.70 2.80 -6.03
C VAL A 83 2.12 3.36 -6.18
N ARG A 84 2.25 4.67 -6.40
CA ARG A 84 3.55 5.33 -6.50
C ARG A 84 4.39 5.17 -5.23
N HIS A 85 3.76 5.25 -4.06
CA HIS A 85 4.45 5.07 -2.78
C HIS A 85 4.98 3.66 -2.61
N GLN A 86 4.13 2.65 -2.86
CA GLN A 86 4.53 1.25 -2.79
C GLN A 86 5.73 0.98 -3.72
N ASN A 87 5.63 1.47 -4.96
CA ASN A 87 6.69 1.29 -5.95
C ASN A 87 7.97 2.07 -5.56
N LEU A 88 7.86 3.27 -4.97
CA LEU A 88 8.99 4.01 -4.43
C LEU A 88 9.67 3.26 -3.29
N THR A 89 8.92 2.77 -2.30
CA THR A 89 9.46 2.03 -1.16
C THR A 89 10.20 0.79 -1.63
N HIS A 90 9.63 0.06 -2.58
CA HIS A 90 10.28 -1.10 -3.17
C HIS A 90 11.55 -0.72 -3.96
N ALA A 91 11.49 0.33 -4.78
CA ALA A 91 12.64 0.78 -5.56
C ALA A 91 13.82 1.24 -4.69
N MET A 92 13.54 1.78 -3.50
CA MET A 92 14.55 2.24 -2.55
C MET A 92 15.03 1.15 -1.59
N ASP A 93 14.45 -0.05 -1.64
CA ASP A 93 14.85 -1.16 -0.77
C ASP A 93 16.32 -1.52 -1.01
N GLY A 94 17.08 -1.65 0.08
CA GLY A 94 18.54 -1.85 0.06
C GLY A 94 19.37 -0.65 -0.45
N ILE A 95 18.79 0.38 -1.07
CA ILE A 95 19.53 1.60 -1.47
C ILE A 95 19.91 2.44 -0.24
N GLU A 96 19.04 2.48 0.78
CA GLU A 96 19.28 3.30 1.98
C GLU A 96 20.45 2.81 2.84
N GLU A 97 20.87 1.55 2.67
CA GLU A 97 21.97 0.93 3.42
C GLU A 97 23.35 1.28 2.82
N ASP A 98 23.37 1.66 1.54
CA ASP A 98 24.57 2.11 0.83
C ASP A 98 24.58 3.64 0.71
N ARG A 99 25.47 4.28 1.47
CA ARG A 99 25.57 5.74 1.51
C ARG A 99 25.89 6.36 0.16
N GLU A 100 26.77 5.74 -0.63
CA GLU A 100 27.21 6.29 -1.91
C GLU A 100 26.09 6.19 -2.96
N ARG A 101 25.42 5.03 -3.01
CA ARG A 101 24.24 4.84 -3.86
C ARG A 101 23.09 5.76 -3.46
N LEU A 102 22.87 5.96 -2.16
CA LEU A 102 21.86 6.89 -1.67
C LEU A 102 22.14 8.33 -2.11
N ASP A 103 23.40 8.77 -2.03
CA ASP A 103 23.79 10.12 -2.46
C ASP A 103 23.60 10.36 -3.96
N GLU A 104 24.03 9.42 -4.78
CA GLU A 104 23.83 9.51 -6.22
C GLU A 104 22.33 9.48 -6.56
N THR A 105 21.54 8.67 -5.84
CA THR A 105 20.09 8.58 -6.03
C THR A 105 19.41 9.91 -5.74
N VAL A 106 19.62 10.50 -4.55
CA VAL A 106 18.97 11.78 -4.19
C VAL A 106 19.41 12.92 -5.10
N LYS A 107 20.66 12.92 -5.57
CA LYS A 107 21.19 13.88 -6.54
C LYS A 107 20.46 13.78 -7.89
N ARG A 108 20.25 12.57 -8.40
CA ARG A 108 19.49 12.33 -9.66
C ARG A 108 18.01 12.65 -9.54
N LEU A 109 17.40 12.34 -8.39
CA LEU A 109 16.01 12.71 -8.10
C LEU A 109 15.83 14.22 -7.87
N ARG A 110 16.94 14.93 -7.59
CA ARG A 110 17.00 16.35 -7.20
C ARG A 110 16.12 16.66 -5.99
N ILE A 111 16.20 15.80 -4.98
CA ILE A 111 15.57 15.99 -3.67
C ILE A 111 16.63 15.79 -2.59
N SER A 112 16.35 16.22 -1.35
CA SER A 112 17.26 15.95 -0.23
C SER A 112 17.03 14.54 0.32
N ARG A 113 18.02 13.96 1.02
CA ARG A 113 17.85 12.70 1.77
C ARG A 113 16.67 12.78 2.74
N LYS A 114 16.51 13.92 3.42
CA LYS A 114 15.36 14.18 4.30
C LYS A 114 14.04 14.07 3.54
N ARG A 115 13.96 14.68 2.35
CA ARG A 115 12.73 14.64 1.55
C ARG A 115 12.44 13.24 1.01
N LEU A 116 13.46 12.48 0.61
CA LEU A 116 13.30 11.07 0.22
C LEU A 116 12.72 10.25 1.39
N ARG A 117 13.30 10.40 2.59
CA ARG A 117 12.80 9.76 3.82
C ARG A 117 11.35 10.16 4.12
N GLU A 118 11.00 11.44 3.97
CA GLU A 118 9.62 11.91 4.13
C GLU A 118 8.64 11.20 3.17
N HIS A 119 9.03 11.00 1.90
CA HIS A 119 8.20 10.25 0.95
C HIS A 119 8.12 8.77 1.30
N LEU A 120 9.22 8.15 1.75
CA LEU A 120 9.23 6.74 2.15
C LEU A 120 8.36 6.48 3.39
N ASP A 121 8.36 7.41 4.35
CA ASP A 121 7.67 7.25 5.63
C ASP A 121 6.20 7.68 5.55
N ASN A 122 5.81 8.45 4.53
CA ASN A 122 4.46 8.98 4.36
C ASN A 122 3.88 8.63 2.99
N PRO A 123 3.05 7.58 2.90
CA PRO A 123 2.36 7.19 1.67
C PRO A 123 1.43 8.24 1.06
N PHE A 124 1.11 9.29 1.82
CA PHE A 124 0.21 10.36 1.40
C PHE A 124 0.95 11.62 1.01
N LEU A 125 2.28 11.65 1.14
CA LEU A 125 3.05 12.75 0.63
C LEU A 125 3.07 12.63 -0.90
N PRO A 126 2.45 13.57 -1.65
CA PRO A 126 2.25 13.37 -3.07
C PRO A 126 3.57 13.21 -3.82
N ILE A 127 3.72 12.08 -4.50
CA ILE A 127 4.78 11.85 -5.46
C ILE A 127 4.32 12.49 -6.77
N THR A 128 4.90 13.65 -7.08
CA THR A 128 4.57 14.42 -8.28
C THR A 128 4.97 13.65 -9.54
N ASP A 129 4.33 13.94 -10.65
CA ASP A 129 4.68 13.32 -11.95
C ASP A 129 6.15 13.54 -12.28
N GLU A 130 6.69 14.73 -11.99
CA GLU A 130 8.10 15.02 -12.21
C GLU A 130 9.02 14.10 -11.39
N LEU A 131 8.72 13.91 -10.10
CA LEU A 131 9.49 13.01 -9.25
C LEU A 131 9.36 11.56 -9.72
N ALA A 132 8.16 11.14 -10.10
CA ALA A 132 7.91 9.81 -10.64
C ALA A 132 8.73 9.56 -11.93
N ARG A 133 8.65 10.46 -12.93
CA ARG A 133 9.43 10.32 -14.17
C ARG A 133 10.94 10.36 -13.96
N ARG A 134 11.43 11.05 -12.92
CA ARG A 134 12.87 11.03 -12.58
C ARG A 134 13.28 9.69 -11.99
N LEU A 135 12.47 9.14 -11.09
CA LEU A 135 12.74 7.83 -10.49
C LEU A 135 12.70 6.72 -11.54
N GLU A 136 11.74 6.73 -12.47
CA GLU A 136 11.69 5.74 -13.55
C GLU A 136 12.92 5.77 -14.45
N ARG A 137 13.40 6.96 -14.82
CA ARG A 137 14.64 7.14 -15.58
C ARG A 137 15.85 6.63 -14.82
N LEU A 138 15.90 6.85 -13.50
CA LEU A 138 16.96 6.31 -12.66
C LEU A 138 16.95 4.78 -12.65
N LEU A 139 15.75 4.18 -12.62
CA LEU A 139 15.56 2.73 -12.65
C LEU A 139 15.71 2.11 -14.05
N GLY A 140 15.82 2.92 -15.11
CA GLY A 140 15.86 2.44 -16.49
C GLY A 140 14.53 1.81 -16.95
N THR A 141 13.41 2.22 -16.35
CA THR A 141 12.06 1.68 -16.63
C THR A 141 11.29 2.56 -17.60
N ARG A 142 10.19 2.01 -18.16
CA ARG A 142 9.33 2.76 -19.09
C ARG A 142 8.53 3.86 -18.36
N PRO A 143 8.21 4.97 -19.04
CA PRO A 143 7.27 5.96 -18.51
C PRO A 143 5.94 5.30 -18.15
N GLY A 144 5.45 5.58 -16.94
CA GLY A 144 4.20 5.08 -16.38
C GLY A 144 4.41 3.91 -15.42
N TRP A 145 5.62 3.34 -15.37
CA TRP A 145 5.92 2.21 -14.50
C TRP A 145 5.58 2.47 -13.02
N LEU A 146 5.83 3.67 -12.48
CA LEU A 146 5.47 4.00 -11.10
C LEU A 146 3.98 4.13 -10.83
N ASP A 147 3.17 4.31 -11.88
CA ASP A 147 1.73 4.51 -11.80
C ASP A 147 0.97 3.19 -11.86
N GLU A 148 1.68 2.11 -12.20
CA GLU A 148 1.14 0.78 -12.39
C GLU A 148 1.36 -0.07 -11.14
N GLN A 149 0.38 -0.90 -10.84
CA GLN A 149 0.46 -1.83 -9.74
C GLN A 149 1.22 -3.08 -10.20
N HIS A 150 2.38 -3.31 -9.60
CA HIS A 150 3.22 -4.49 -9.86
C HIS A 150 2.82 -5.63 -8.93
N VAL A 151 1.63 -6.20 -9.18
CA VAL A 151 1.02 -7.28 -8.37
C VAL A 151 1.93 -8.51 -8.29
N GLU A 152 2.75 -8.75 -9.31
CA GLU A 152 3.73 -9.83 -9.34
C GLU A 152 4.78 -9.75 -8.22
N ARG A 153 4.91 -8.58 -7.59
CA ARG A 153 5.86 -8.32 -6.50
C ARG A 153 5.21 -8.32 -5.12
N ASP A 154 3.88 -8.51 -5.03
CA ASP A 154 3.18 -8.58 -3.75
C ASP A 154 3.46 -9.94 -3.07
N PRO A 155 3.98 -9.98 -1.83
CA PRO A 155 4.17 -11.23 -1.10
C PRO A 155 2.91 -12.08 -0.98
N LEU A 156 1.72 -11.45 -0.92
CA LEU A 156 0.44 -12.15 -0.93
C LEU A 156 0.17 -12.77 -2.30
N PHE A 157 0.47 -12.06 -3.39
CA PHE A 157 0.35 -12.61 -4.74
C PHE A 157 1.24 -13.84 -4.91
N LEU A 158 2.49 -13.78 -4.45
CA LEU A 158 3.43 -14.89 -4.51
C LEU A 158 3.00 -16.11 -3.69
N SER A 159 2.12 -15.93 -2.70
CA SER A 159 1.58 -17.03 -1.87
C SER A 159 0.52 -17.87 -2.57
N PHE A 160 -0.12 -17.37 -3.65
CA PHE A 160 -1.11 -18.14 -4.40
C PHE A 160 -0.45 -19.20 -5.30
N PRO A 161 -1.15 -20.29 -5.65
CA PRO A 161 -0.72 -21.25 -6.67
C PRO A 161 -0.42 -20.57 -8.01
N GLU A 162 0.45 -21.17 -8.83
CA GLU A 162 0.91 -20.59 -10.09
C GLU A 162 -0.23 -20.27 -11.05
N GLU A 163 -1.18 -21.18 -11.18
CA GLU A 163 -2.35 -21.06 -12.06
C GLU A 163 -3.26 -19.89 -11.61
N MET A 164 -3.37 -19.67 -10.30
CA MET A 164 -4.13 -18.55 -9.76
C MET A 164 -3.43 -17.21 -10.01
N ARG A 165 -2.09 -17.19 -9.85
CA ARG A 165 -1.27 -16.01 -10.17
C ARG A 165 -1.38 -15.63 -11.65
N GLU A 166 -1.31 -16.62 -12.53
CA GLU A 166 -1.48 -16.45 -13.97
C GLU A 166 -2.87 -15.87 -14.30
N LEU A 167 -3.94 -16.45 -13.75
CA LEU A 167 -5.30 -15.95 -13.95
C LEU A 167 -5.47 -14.49 -13.47
N MET A 168 -4.90 -14.15 -12.31
CA MET A 168 -4.93 -12.79 -11.78
C MET A 168 -4.18 -11.79 -12.67
N MET A 169 -3.03 -12.18 -13.22
CA MET A 169 -2.27 -11.36 -14.17
C MET A 169 -3.06 -11.11 -15.45
N ILE A 170 -3.58 -12.18 -16.08
CA ILE A 170 -4.41 -12.09 -17.28
C ILE A 170 -5.60 -11.14 -17.03
N TYR A 171 -6.30 -11.30 -15.90
CA TYR A 171 -7.44 -10.45 -15.56
C TYR A 171 -7.05 -8.97 -15.36
N SER A 172 -5.89 -8.73 -14.74
CA SER A 172 -5.39 -7.38 -14.48
C SER A 172 -5.05 -6.63 -15.77
N GLU A 173 -4.34 -7.31 -16.68
CA GLU A 173 -3.87 -6.77 -17.96
C GLU A 173 -4.99 -6.60 -18.99
N LEU A 174 -6.10 -7.32 -18.85
CA LEU A 174 -7.24 -7.18 -19.75
C LEU A 174 -7.85 -5.77 -19.71
N PRO A 175 -8.22 -5.22 -20.89
CA PRO A 175 -9.03 -4.01 -20.97
C PRO A 175 -10.31 -4.14 -20.16
N ALA A 176 -10.76 -3.05 -19.52
CA ALA A 176 -11.94 -3.08 -18.65
C ALA A 176 -13.19 -3.65 -19.34
N ALA A 177 -13.35 -3.41 -20.64
CA ALA A 177 -14.44 -3.94 -21.45
C ALA A 177 -14.40 -5.47 -21.64
N GLN A 178 -13.24 -6.11 -21.50
CA GLN A 178 -13.08 -7.55 -21.70
C GLN A 178 -13.16 -8.37 -20.41
N ARG A 179 -13.00 -7.75 -19.24
CA ARG A 179 -13.11 -8.43 -17.94
C ARG A 179 -14.46 -9.14 -17.74
N PRO A 180 -15.63 -8.57 -18.11
CA PRO A 180 -16.91 -9.28 -18.01
C PRO A 180 -16.98 -10.55 -18.86
N VAL A 181 -16.30 -10.57 -20.01
CA VAL A 181 -16.26 -11.72 -20.92
C VAL A 181 -15.49 -12.87 -20.27
N LEU A 182 -14.29 -12.60 -19.73
CA LEU A 182 -13.52 -13.61 -18.99
C LEU A 182 -14.33 -14.18 -17.82
N MET A 183 -15.04 -13.32 -17.06
CA MET A 183 -15.89 -13.79 -15.96
C MET A 183 -17.07 -14.64 -16.43
N ALA A 184 -17.66 -14.33 -17.60
CA ALA A 184 -18.72 -15.14 -18.17
C ALA A 184 -18.20 -16.54 -18.57
N THR A 185 -17.01 -16.62 -19.16
CA THR A 185 -16.37 -17.90 -19.52
C THR A 185 -16.10 -18.76 -18.28
N VAL A 186 -15.54 -18.18 -17.22
CA VAL A 186 -15.26 -18.91 -15.97
C VAL A 186 -16.56 -19.40 -15.31
N ARG A 187 -17.63 -18.60 -15.35
CA ARG A 187 -18.95 -19.00 -14.85
C ARG A 187 -19.55 -20.15 -15.66
N ALA A 188 -19.53 -20.05 -16.99
CA ALA A 188 -20.03 -21.11 -17.86
C ALA A 188 -19.28 -22.44 -17.65
N LEU A 189 -17.95 -22.38 -17.49
CA LEU A 189 -17.14 -23.55 -17.15
C LEU A 189 -17.57 -24.16 -15.81
N LYS A 190 -17.71 -23.32 -14.77
CA LYS A 190 -18.17 -23.76 -13.44
C LYS A 190 -19.55 -24.44 -13.53
N ASP A 191 -20.49 -23.83 -14.23
CA ASP A 191 -21.86 -24.35 -14.37
C ASP A 191 -21.87 -25.69 -15.12
N SER A 192 -21.00 -25.85 -16.12
CA SER A 192 -20.86 -27.11 -16.85
C SER A 192 -20.30 -28.24 -15.96
N LEU A 193 -19.39 -27.93 -15.04
CA LEU A 193 -18.83 -28.88 -14.08
C LEU A 193 -19.80 -29.25 -12.96
N GLN A 194 -20.77 -28.39 -12.65
CA GLN A 194 -21.83 -28.68 -11.67
C GLN A 194 -22.99 -29.49 -12.26
N SER A 195 -23.08 -29.54 -13.59
CA SER A 195 -24.12 -30.26 -14.34
C SER A 195 -23.66 -31.64 -14.82
N ALA A 196 -22.41 -32.02 -14.53
CA ALA A 196 -21.78 -33.31 -14.85
C ALA A 196 -21.66 -34.15 -13.57
#